data_AF-A0A1F5YZZ6-F1
#
_entry.id   AF-A0A1F5YZZ6-F1
#
_cell.length_a   1.000
_cell.length_b   1.000
_cell.length_c   1.000
_cell.angle_alpha   90.00
_cell.angle_beta   90.00
_cell.angle_gamma   90.00
#
_symmetry.space_group_name_H-M   'P 1'
#
loop_
_entity.id
_entity.type
_entity.pdbx_description
1 polymer ?
#
loop_
_entity_poly.entity_id
_entity_poly.type
_entity_poly.pdbx_seq_one_letter_code
_entity_poly.pdbx_strand_id
1 'polypeptide(L)'
;MARICENCKKGIGYGHAVSHAKNRVRRIFKPNLQKIRVLTDGQSVRVILCTNCIQRLKRDSTLGKYKLFQYMKQKEISQEVRPVKEVKKPESVAPAKELEIEDIVGKA
;
A
#
# COMPACT_ATOMS: atom_id res chain seq x y z
N MET A 1 14.10 0.76 21.57
CA MET A 1 13.17 1.36 20.57
C MET A 1 12.17 2.26 21.28
N ALA A 2 11.96 3.48 20.78
CA ALA A 2 10.93 4.37 21.31
C ALA A 2 9.53 3.75 21.07
N ARG A 3 8.67 3.72 22.10
CA ARG A 3 7.27 3.26 21.96
C ARG A 3 6.41 4.36 21.36
N ILE A 4 6.66 4.68 20.09
CA ILE A 4 5.96 5.72 19.34
C ILE A 4 5.33 5.10 18.11
N CYS A 5 4.09 5.48 17.81
CA CYS A 5 3.43 5.12 16.57
C CYS A 5 3.99 5.95 15.40
N GLU A 6 4.36 5.30 14.30
CA GLU A 6 4.95 5.99 13.13
C GLU A 6 3.96 6.88 12.37
N ASN A 7 2.65 6.63 12.47
CA ASN A 7 1.63 7.45 11.81
C ASN A 7 1.17 8.64 12.67
N CYS A 8 0.61 8.37 13.85
CA CYS A 8 -0.02 9.38 14.70
C CYS A 8 0.89 9.90 15.83
N LYS A 9 2.14 9.42 15.90
CA LYS A 9 3.13 9.82 16.92
C LYS A 9 2.67 9.63 18.37
N LYS A 10 1.67 8.78 18.61
CA LYS A 10 1.23 8.40 19.97
C LYS A 10 2.41 7.81 20.74
N GLY A 11 2.83 8.52 21.77
CA GLY A 11 3.89 8.12 22.69
C GLY A 11 3.35 7.61 24.02
N ILE A 12 4.25 7.51 24.99
CA ILE A 12 3.94 7.14 26.36
C ILE A 12 3.25 8.32 27.06
N GLY A 13 2.13 8.05 27.73
CA GLY A 13 1.49 9.01 28.63
C GLY A 13 1.88 8.77 30.09
N TYR A 14 1.93 9.84 30.87
CA TYR A 14 2.15 9.77 32.32
C TYR A 14 0.86 10.13 33.05
N GLY A 15 0.60 9.49 34.18
CA GLY A 15 -0.49 9.88 35.07
C GLY A 15 -0.54 9.05 36.34
N HIS A 16 -1.70 8.98 36.96
CA HIS A 16 -1.88 8.30 38.24
C HIS A 16 -2.94 7.20 38.18
N ALA A 17 -2.68 6.09 38.89
CA ALA A 17 -3.75 5.22 39.34
C ALA A 17 -4.33 5.85 40.61
N VAL A 18 -5.63 6.12 40.62
CA VAL A 18 -6.33 6.73 41.74
C VAL A 18 -7.24 5.68 42.35
N SER A 19 -7.06 5.37 43.63
CA SER A 19 -7.96 4.46 44.35
C SER A 19 -9.27 5.16 44.74
N HIS A 20 -10.24 4.41 45.23
CA HIS A 20 -11.49 4.96 45.78
C HIS A 20 -11.22 5.95 46.94
N ALA A 21 -10.17 5.70 47.73
CA ALA A 21 -9.69 6.60 48.78
C ALA A 21 -8.86 7.79 48.27
N LYS A 22 -8.74 7.97 46.94
CA LYS A 22 -7.92 9.01 46.28
C LYS A 22 -6.41 8.90 46.52
N ASN A 23 -5.91 7.71 46.85
CA ASN A 23 -4.47 7.46 46.87
C ASN A 23 -3.94 7.44 45.44
N ARG A 24 -2.95 8.29 45.14
CA ARG A 24 -2.41 8.50 43.79
C ARG A 24 -1.06 7.81 43.65
N VAL A 25 -1.00 6.75 42.84
CA VAL A 25 0.26 6.07 42.49
C VAL A 25 0.65 6.43 41.06
N ARG A 26 1.92 6.78 40.82
CA ARG A 26 2.39 7.07 39.45
C ARG A 26 2.25 5.83 38.58
N ARG A 27 1.65 5.97 37.38
CA ARG A 27 1.57 4.92 36.36
C ARG A 27 1.93 5.45 34.99
N ILE A 28 2.36 4.53 34.14
CA ILE A 28 2.75 4.82 32.77
C ILE A 28 1.71 4.21 31.81
N PHE A 29 1.14 5.03 30.94
CA PHE A 29 0.22 4.61 29.90
C PHE A 29 1.00 4.29 28.63
N LYS A 30 1.23 3.00 28.39
CA LYS A 30 1.88 2.51 27.17
C LYS A 30 0.81 2.36 26.07
N PRO A 31 0.99 2.98 24.88
CA PRO A 31 0.08 2.73 23.76
C PRO A 31 0.20 1.27 23.30
N ASN A 32 -0.91 0.70 22.84
CA ASN A 32 -0.91 -0.62 22.20
C ASN A 32 -0.35 -0.49 20.77
N LEU A 33 0.94 -0.75 20.65
CA LEU A 33 1.69 -0.69 19.39
C LEU A 33 1.92 -2.12 18.89
N GLN A 34 1.67 -2.33 17.60
CA GLN A 34 1.81 -3.62 16.95
C GLN A 34 2.69 -3.47 15.71
N LYS A 35 3.56 -4.46 15.49
CA LYS A 35 4.39 -4.55 14.29
C LYS A 35 3.56 -5.16 13.17
N ILE A 36 3.37 -4.42 12.08
CA ILE A 36 2.63 -4.91 10.91
C ILE A 36 3.43 -4.68 9.63
N ARG A 37 3.10 -5.46 8.59
CA ARG A 37 3.60 -5.20 7.24
C ARG A 37 2.63 -4.24 6.55
N VAL A 38 3.16 -3.20 5.91
CA VAL A 38 2.42 -2.23 5.11
C VAL A 38 3.14 -2.03 3.79
N LEU A 39 2.42 -1.58 2.77
CA LEU A 39 3.01 -1.07 1.54
C LEU A 39 3.32 0.42 1.72
N THR A 40 4.53 0.83 1.39
CA THR A 40 4.97 2.23 1.36
C THR A 40 5.76 2.40 0.07
N ASP A 41 5.35 3.33 -0.78
CA ASP A 41 6.01 3.61 -2.07
C ASP A 41 6.25 2.36 -2.94
N GLY A 42 5.31 1.40 -2.90
CA GLY A 42 5.38 0.14 -3.63
C GLY A 42 6.19 -0.98 -2.97
N GLN A 43 6.89 -0.70 -1.87
CA GLN A 43 7.68 -1.67 -1.12
C GLN A 43 6.99 -2.14 0.15
N SER A 44 7.20 -3.41 0.52
CA SER A 44 6.70 -3.94 1.78
C SER A 44 7.63 -3.59 2.92
N VAL A 45 7.17 -2.76 3.85
CA VAL A 45 7.95 -2.35 5.02
C VAL A 45 7.26 -2.81 6.30
N ARG A 46 8.06 -3.22 7.28
CA ARG A 46 7.56 -3.51 8.64
C ARG A 46 7.55 -2.21 9.44
N VAL A 47 6.37 -1.82 9.91
CA VAL A 47 6.16 -0.58 10.66
C VAL A 47 5.50 -0.86 12.00
N ILE A 48 5.75 0.02 12.96
CA ILE A 48 5.10 -0.01 14.28
C ILE A 48 3.94 0.98 14.29
N LEU A 49 2.71 0.45 14.34
CA LEU A 49 1.49 1.26 14.36
C LEU A 49 0.66 1.00 15.61
N CYS A 50 -0.10 2.03 15.98
CA CYS A 50 -1.09 1.94 17.05
C CYS A 50 -2.29 1.10 16.62
N THR A 51 -2.96 0.41 17.55
CA THR A 51 -4.17 -0.37 17.24
C THR A 51 -5.26 0.45 16.55
N ASN A 52 -5.51 1.70 16.97
CA ASN A 52 -6.48 2.59 16.31
C ASN A 52 -6.06 2.91 14.86
N CYS A 53 -4.77 3.02 14.61
CA CYS A 53 -4.20 3.29 13.29
C CYS A 53 -4.40 2.08 12.39
N ILE A 54 -4.15 0.88 12.92
CA ILE A 54 -4.37 -0.38 12.23
C ILE A 54 -5.85 -0.55 11.89
N GLN A 55 -6.74 -0.20 12.83
CA GLN A 55 -8.19 -0.28 12.61
C GLN A 55 -8.67 0.73 11.55
N ARG A 56 -8.10 1.95 11.51
CA ARG A 56 -8.37 2.91 10.43
C ARG A 56 -7.83 2.40 9.09
N LEU A 57 -6.59 1.90 9.07
CA LEU A 57 -5.99 1.33 7.87
C LEU A 57 -6.86 0.21 7.29
N LYS A 58 -7.42 -0.68 8.13
CA LYS A 58 -8.36 -1.74 7.71
C LYS A 58 -9.69 -1.23 7.15
N ARG A 59 -10.17 -0.06 7.61
CA ARG A 59 -11.43 0.53 7.13
C ARG A 59 -11.24 1.33 5.84
N ASP A 60 -10.22 2.18 5.83
CA ASP A 60 -10.02 3.19 4.78
C ASP A 60 -9.06 2.71 3.68
N SER A 61 -8.48 1.51 3.83
CA SER A 61 -7.48 0.86 2.96
C SER A 61 -6.14 1.60 2.82
N THR A 62 -6.15 2.91 3.05
CA THR A 62 -5.02 3.83 2.96
C THR A 62 -4.95 4.66 4.24
N LEU A 63 -3.73 4.95 4.68
CA LEU A 63 -3.49 5.77 5.86
C LEU A 63 -2.19 6.57 5.66
N GLY A 64 -2.32 7.81 5.16
CA GLY A 64 -1.17 8.62 4.77
C GLY A 64 -0.32 7.90 3.73
N LYS A 65 0.97 7.71 4.02
CA LYS A 65 1.91 6.96 3.15
C LYS A 65 1.77 5.43 3.22
N TYR A 66 0.97 4.90 4.14
CA TYR A 66 0.84 3.47 4.36
C TYR A 66 -0.40 2.91 3.66
N LYS A 67 -0.22 1.84 2.90
CA LYS A 67 -1.29 1.02 2.31
C LYS A 67 -1.28 -0.37 2.94
N LEU A 68 -2.43 -1.05 2.96
CA LEU A 68 -2.53 -2.39 3.54
C LEU A 68 -1.70 -3.41 2.73
N PHE A 69 -0.89 -4.24 3.41
CA PHE A 69 0.06 -5.15 2.75
C PHE A 69 -0.57 -6.43 2.18
N GLN A 70 -1.73 -6.87 2.66
CA GLN A 70 -2.36 -8.09 2.15
C GLN A 70 -3.87 -8.07 2.41
N TYR A 71 -4.72 -8.63 1.54
CA TYR A 71 -4.47 -9.78 0.69
C TYR A 71 -4.96 -9.62 -0.75
N MET A 72 -4.22 -10.21 -1.70
CA MET A 72 -4.82 -10.92 -2.84
C MET A 72 -5.89 -11.88 -2.29
N LYS A 73 -7.08 -11.36 -2.01
CA LYS A 73 -8.30 -12.14 -1.93
C LYS A 73 -8.98 -11.80 -3.23
N GLN A 74 -8.87 -12.70 -4.21
CA GLN A 74 -9.75 -12.83 -5.37
C GLN A 74 -10.78 -11.69 -5.50
N LYS A 75 -10.35 -10.53 -5.99
CA LYS A 75 -11.26 -9.59 -6.66
C LYS A 75 -10.84 -9.41 -8.12
N GLU A 76 -10.10 -10.39 -8.62
CA GLU A 76 -9.88 -10.70 -10.04
C GLU A 76 -10.46 -12.08 -10.35
N ILE A 77 -11.64 -12.40 -9.82
CA ILE A 77 -12.56 -13.31 -10.52
C ILE A 77 -13.83 -12.50 -10.72
N SER A 78 -13.73 -11.55 -11.65
CA SER A 78 -14.81 -10.95 -12.44
C SER A 78 -14.46 -9.48 -12.75
N GLN A 79 -13.88 -9.25 -13.94
CA GLN A 79 -13.97 -8.00 -14.72
C GLN A 79 -13.25 -6.79 -14.07
N GLU A 80 -12.12 -6.25 -14.53
CA GLU A 80 -11.61 -6.03 -15.88
C GLU A 80 -10.09 -5.83 -15.77
N VAL A 81 -9.30 -6.63 -16.48
CA VAL A 81 -7.99 -6.16 -16.94
C VAL A 81 -8.32 -5.07 -17.95
N ARG A 82 -8.35 -3.79 -17.53
CA ARG A 82 -8.34 -2.70 -18.50
C ARG A 82 -7.04 -2.88 -19.28
N PRO A 83 -7.07 -3.10 -20.61
CA PRO A 83 -5.86 -3.27 -21.36
C PRO A 83 -5.02 -2.02 -21.10
N VAL A 84 -3.76 -2.23 -20.68
CA VAL A 84 -2.76 -1.17 -20.67
C VAL A 84 -2.81 -0.65 -22.10
N LYS A 85 -3.39 0.54 -22.29
CA LYS A 85 -3.28 1.25 -23.55
C LYS A 85 -1.78 1.35 -23.77
N GLU A 86 -1.34 0.59 -24.76
CA GLU A 86 0.05 0.45 -25.14
C GLU A 86 0.66 1.84 -25.14
N VAL A 87 1.72 1.98 -24.34
CA VAL A 87 2.55 3.16 -24.35
C VAL A 87 2.92 3.39 -25.81
N LYS A 88 2.47 4.52 -26.38
CA LYS A 88 2.93 4.99 -27.69
C LYS A 88 4.46 5.10 -27.59
N LYS A 89 5.16 4.07 -28.06
CA LYS A 89 6.60 4.13 -28.25
C LYS A 89 6.82 5.11 -29.41
N PRO A 90 7.59 6.20 -29.21
CA PRO A 90 7.73 7.24 -30.21
C PRO A 90 8.48 6.75 -31.44
N GLU A 91 8.15 7.39 -32.56
CA GLU A 91 8.51 7.13 -33.95
C GLU A 91 10.03 7.10 -34.23
N SER A 92 10.44 6.14 -35.04
CA SER A 92 11.54 6.12 -36.03
C SER A 92 11.80 4.63 -36.32
N VAL A 93 11.61 4.09 -37.53
CA VAL A 93 12.22 4.43 -38.82
C VAL A 93 11.33 3.84 -39.94
N ALA A 94 11.05 4.61 -40.99
CA ALA A 94 10.48 4.12 -42.26
C ALA A 94 11.62 3.92 -43.29
N PRO A 95 11.35 3.41 -44.51
CA PRO A 95 10.67 2.17 -44.89
C PRO A 95 11.53 1.37 -45.91
N ALA A 96 11.51 0.03 -45.86
CA ALA A 96 12.03 -0.80 -46.96
C ALA A 96 10.85 -1.47 -47.68
N LYS A 97 10.67 -1.10 -48.95
CA LYS A 97 9.71 -1.69 -49.90
C LYS A 97 10.22 -3.06 -50.35
N GLU A 98 9.43 -4.12 -50.18
CA GLU A 98 9.60 -5.35 -50.97
C GLU A 98 8.22 -5.92 -51.36
N LEU A 99 7.79 -5.50 -52.55
CA LEU A 99 7.02 -6.16 -53.62
C LEU A 99 5.97 -7.24 -53.28
N GLU A 100 4.75 -7.03 -53.79
CA GLU A 100 3.63 -7.97 -53.72
C GLU A 100 3.84 -9.20 -54.62
N ILE A 101 3.31 -10.34 -54.18
CA ILE A 101 3.37 -11.65 -54.87
C ILE A 101 2.63 -11.65 -56.23
N GLU A 102 1.84 -10.62 -56.52
CA GLU A 102 1.13 -10.46 -57.80
C GLU A 102 2.05 -10.14 -58.99
N ASP A 103 3.33 -9.85 -58.75
CA ASP A 103 4.37 -9.70 -59.79
C ASP A 103 5.22 -10.97 -60.03
N ILE A 104 4.97 -12.09 -59.31
CA ILE A 104 5.78 -13.34 -59.43
C ILE A 104 5.10 -14.42 -60.29
N VAL A 105 3.76 -14.45 -60.38
CA VAL A 105 3.07 -15.35 -61.31
C VAL A 105 1.94 -14.58 -61.97
N GLY A 106 2.22 -14.07 -63.17
CA GLY A 106 1.24 -13.39 -63.99
C GLY A 106 -0.02 -14.23 -64.18
N LYS A 107 -1.17 -13.56 -64.15
CA LYS A 107 -2.44 -14.06 -64.70
C LYS A 107 -2.19 -14.62 -66.10
N ALA A 108 -2.25 -15.94 -66.21
CA ALA A 108 -2.50 -16.71 -67.42
C ALA A 108 -3.17 -18.02 -67.02
#